data_AF-A0A2A6PVR6-F1
#
_entry.id   AF-A0A2A6PVR6-F1
#
_cell.length_a   1.000
_cell.length_b   1.000
_cell.length_c   1.000
_cell.angle_alpha   90.00
_cell.angle_beta   90.00
_cell.angle_gamma   90.00
#
_symmetry.space_group_name_H-M   'P 1'
#
loop_
_entity.id
_entity.type
_entity.pdbx_description
1 polymer ?
#
loop_
_entity_poly.entity_id
_entity_poly.type
_entity_poly.pdbx_seq_one_letter_code
_entity_poly.pdbx_strand_id
1 'polypeptide(L)'
;MVVELSLENRDIDIVLDLLAPRAAVAGLATPAVTGTIDLTRPDIVLRGARGAFEARRWSGDPVAAAVLALVRDEWTDDAVEALHHMIVARREDRGCGEPSLLLRACAAEAFAADQIGRAAVLLATLHHLQADDAEAFSALALCAARLGQFDEALLLANECLKLPQKHPRAYCIAGFCELERGNRKAAQSLLAVGARIARGRPDFAEMLRAAQRVLLILHFA
;
A
#
# COMPACT_ATOMS: atom_id res chain seq x y z
N MET A 1 18.41 28.73 -13.99
CA MET A 1 17.00 28.62 -13.55
C MET A 1 16.67 27.14 -13.62
N VAL A 2 16.79 26.41 -12.51
CA VAL A 2 16.39 25.01 -12.44
C VAL A 2 14.87 25.06 -12.26
N VAL A 3 14.11 24.68 -13.28
CA VAL A 3 12.67 24.50 -13.14
C VAL A 3 12.50 23.30 -12.21
N GLU A 4 12.04 23.53 -10.98
CA GLU A 4 11.57 22.46 -10.10
C GLU A 4 10.42 21.77 -10.82
N LEU A 5 10.73 20.60 -11.39
CA LEU A 5 9.79 19.75 -12.09
C LEU A 5 9.18 18.78 -11.08
N SER A 6 8.33 19.31 -10.20
CA SER A 6 7.34 18.48 -9.52
C SER A 6 6.24 18.15 -10.53
N LEU A 7 5.67 16.96 -10.43
CA LEU A 7 4.46 16.66 -11.20
C LEU A 7 3.37 17.67 -10.80
N GLU A 8 2.57 18.13 -11.76
CA GLU A 8 1.36 18.87 -11.41
C GLU A 8 0.48 17.96 -10.54
N ASN A 9 -0.18 18.51 -9.51
CA ASN A 9 -1.01 17.72 -8.60
C ASN A 9 -1.99 16.80 -9.34
N ARG A 10 -2.52 17.24 -10.48
CA ARG A 10 -3.42 16.44 -11.32
C ARG A 10 -2.76 15.20 -11.92
N ASP A 11 -1.49 15.30 -12.34
CA ASP A 11 -0.75 14.14 -12.86
C ASP A 11 -0.36 13.18 -11.74
N ILE A 12 -0.08 13.69 -10.54
CA ILE A 12 0.12 12.87 -9.34
C ILE A 12 -1.13 12.03 -9.07
N ASP A 13 -2.29 12.67 -8.98
CA ASP A 13 -3.55 11.97 -8.68
C ASP A 13 -3.85 10.87 -9.70
N ILE A 14 -3.71 11.16 -11.00
CA ILE A 14 -3.92 10.18 -12.06
C ILE A 14 -2.98 8.98 -11.92
N VAL A 15 -1.70 9.22 -11.61
CA VAL A 15 -0.71 8.15 -11.46
C VAL A 15 -1.04 7.31 -10.22
N LEU A 16 -1.38 7.93 -9.10
CA LEU A 16 -1.70 7.20 -7.88
C LEU A 16 -3.03 6.44 -7.97
N ASP A 17 -4.01 6.95 -8.72
CA ASP A 17 -5.27 6.24 -9.01
C ASP A 17 -5.04 4.98 -9.84
N LEU A 18 -4.14 5.02 -10.84
CA LEU A 18 -3.74 3.83 -11.59
C LEU A 18 -3.05 2.78 -10.71
N LEU A 19 -2.47 3.19 -9.58
CA LEU A 19 -1.82 2.28 -8.64
C LEU A 19 -2.78 1.74 -7.58
N ALA A 20 -4.02 2.22 -7.51
CA ALA A 20 -4.97 1.88 -6.46
C ALA A 20 -5.11 0.37 -6.20
N PRO A 21 -5.25 -0.07 -4.94
CA PRO A 21 -5.53 -1.45 -4.61
C PRO A 21 -6.89 -1.84 -5.19
N ARG A 22 -6.96 -2.97 -5.91
CA ARG A 22 -8.23 -3.50 -6.39
C ARG A 22 -8.84 -4.39 -5.31
N ALA A 23 -10.17 -4.32 -5.16
CA ALA A 23 -10.89 -5.36 -4.44
C ALA A 23 -10.53 -6.71 -5.08
N ALA A 24 -10.06 -7.66 -4.27
CA ALA A 24 -9.53 -8.92 -4.75
C ALA A 24 -10.51 -9.60 -5.72
N VAL A 25 -10.04 -9.87 -6.95
CA VAL A 25 -10.71 -10.82 -7.83
C VAL A 25 -10.36 -12.21 -7.29
N ALA A 26 -11.37 -13.05 -7.06
CA ALA A 26 -11.17 -14.43 -6.68
C ALA A 26 -10.23 -15.11 -7.70
N GLY A 27 -9.00 -15.44 -7.30
CA GLY A 27 -8.02 -16.08 -8.19
C GLY A 27 -6.54 -15.74 -7.94
N LEU A 28 -6.22 -14.68 -7.19
CA LEU A 28 -4.83 -14.44 -6.77
C LEU A 28 -4.46 -15.46 -5.69
N ALA A 29 -3.55 -16.38 -6.03
CA ALA A 29 -3.03 -17.40 -5.13
C ALA A 29 -2.55 -16.73 -3.83
N THR A 30 -3.28 -16.99 -2.74
CA THR A 30 -2.89 -16.56 -1.42
C THR A 30 -1.70 -17.41 -0.98
N PRO A 31 -0.62 -16.82 -0.45
CA PRO A 31 0.38 -17.61 0.24
C PRO A 31 -0.32 -18.34 1.39
N ALA A 32 -0.07 -19.65 1.50
CA ALA A 32 -0.67 -20.50 2.51
C ALA A 32 -0.41 -19.92 3.91
N VAL A 33 -1.48 -19.53 4.60
CA VAL A 33 -1.39 -18.98 5.94
C VAL A 33 -1.13 -20.12 6.92
N THR A 34 -0.05 -20.01 7.70
CA THR A 34 0.31 -21.00 8.74
C THR A 34 -0.43 -20.78 10.07
N GLY A 35 -1.46 -19.92 10.10
CA GLY A 35 -2.27 -19.64 11.28
C GLY A 35 -3.68 -19.19 10.89
N THR A 36 -4.69 -19.69 11.59
CA THR A 36 -6.07 -19.22 11.45
C THR A 36 -6.18 -17.81 12.02
N ILE A 37 -6.19 -16.79 11.15
CA ILE A 37 -6.54 -15.42 11.54
C ILE A 37 -8.02 -15.42 11.93
N ASP A 38 -8.35 -15.11 13.19
CA ASP A 38 -9.73 -14.98 13.63
C ASP A 38 -10.17 -13.51 13.64
N LEU A 39 -11.13 -13.17 12.78
CA LEU A 39 -11.74 -11.84 12.70
C LEU A 39 -13.14 -11.80 13.35
N THR A 40 -13.44 -12.70 14.31
CA THR A 40 -14.63 -12.57 15.16
C THR A 40 -14.59 -11.32 16.04
N ARG A 41 -13.39 -10.90 16.45
CA ARG A 41 -13.13 -9.68 17.23
C ARG A 41 -12.09 -8.79 16.53
N PRO A 42 -12.47 -8.09 15.45
CA PRO A 42 -11.52 -7.29 14.67
C PRO A 42 -10.92 -6.14 15.48
N ASP A 43 -11.62 -5.64 16.50
CA ASP A 43 -11.12 -4.65 17.46
C ASP A 43 -9.84 -5.12 18.17
N ILE A 44 -9.81 -6.37 18.62
CA ILE A 44 -8.63 -6.95 19.29
C ILE A 44 -7.48 -7.08 18.30
N VAL A 45 -7.77 -7.53 17.08
CA VAL A 45 -6.75 -7.74 16.04
C VAL A 45 -6.10 -6.42 15.63
N LEU A 46 -6.91 -5.38 15.41
CA LEU A 46 -6.43 -4.03 15.06
C LEU A 46 -5.58 -3.43 16.19
N ARG A 47 -6.02 -3.55 17.46
CA ARG A 47 -5.23 -3.08 18.61
C ARG A 47 -3.96 -3.90 18.83
N GLY A 48 -4.02 -5.21 18.62
CA GLY A 48 -2.87 -6.11 18.70
C GLY A 48 -1.78 -5.75 17.69
N ALA A 49 -2.19 -5.48 16.44
CA ALA A 49 -1.28 -4.99 15.41
C ALA A 49 -0.62 -3.67 15.82
N ARG A 50 -1.37 -2.73 16.39
CA ARG A 50 -0.82 -1.47 16.92
C ARG A 50 0.29 -1.71 17.92
N GLY A 51 0.00 -2.51 18.95
CA GLY A 51 0.95 -2.83 20.00
C GLY A 51 2.22 -3.52 19.47
N ALA A 52 2.07 -4.39 18.45
CA ALA A 52 3.21 -5.03 17.81
C ALA A 52 4.12 -4.03 17.07
N PHE A 53 3.55 -3.06 16.35
CA PHE A 53 4.35 -2.00 15.73
C PHE A 53 4.96 -1.06 16.77
N GLU A 54 4.26 -0.72 17.86
CA GLU A 54 4.82 0.10 18.93
C GLU A 54 6.03 -0.57 19.57
N ALA A 55 5.95 -1.88 19.84
CA ALA A 55 7.08 -2.67 20.34
C ALA A 55 8.26 -2.69 19.35
N ARG A 56 8.01 -2.92 18.06
CA ARG A 56 9.04 -2.91 17.01
C ARG A 56 9.69 -1.53 16.87
N ARG A 57 8.92 -0.45 16.97
CA ARG A 57 9.44 0.92 16.94
C ARG A 57 10.41 1.17 18.08
N TRP A 58 10.13 0.69 19.30
CA TRP A 58 11.08 0.82 20.42
C TRP A 58 12.38 0.03 20.19
N SER A 59 12.33 -1.07 19.43
CA SER A 59 13.55 -1.78 18.99
C SER A 59 14.30 -1.11 17.83
N GLY A 60 13.83 0.05 17.35
CA GLY A 60 14.47 0.81 16.27
C GLY A 60 14.09 0.34 14.86
N ASP A 61 12.99 -0.40 14.70
CA ASP A 61 12.52 -0.85 13.40
C ASP A 61 11.97 0.34 12.58
N PRO A 62 12.61 0.67 11.43
CA PRO A 62 12.19 1.81 10.63
C PRO A 62 10.87 1.59 9.89
N VAL A 63 10.50 0.34 9.58
CA VAL A 63 9.18 0.02 9.00
C VAL A 63 8.09 0.30 10.01
N ALA A 64 8.29 -0.15 11.25
CA ALA A 64 7.31 0.10 12.30
C ALA A 64 7.16 1.59 12.61
N ALA A 65 8.26 2.34 12.59
CA ALA A 65 8.23 3.80 12.72
C ALA A 65 7.44 4.47 11.58
N ALA A 66 7.69 4.08 10.33
CA ALA A 66 6.99 4.61 9.15
C ALA A 66 5.49 4.27 9.19
N VAL A 67 5.11 3.04 9.53
CA VAL A 67 3.71 2.63 9.65
C VAL A 67 2.99 3.44 10.74
N LEU A 68 3.59 3.59 11.91
CA LEU A 68 2.99 4.37 13.00
C LEU A 68 2.93 5.88 12.71
N ALA A 69 3.87 6.41 11.91
CA ALA A 69 3.80 7.78 11.43
C ALA A 69 2.62 7.96 10.46
N LEU A 70 2.45 7.00 9.54
CA LEU A 70 1.41 6.98 8.52
C LEU A 70 -0.01 6.98 9.11
N VAL A 71 -0.25 6.12 10.11
CA VAL A 71 -1.61 5.88 10.65
C VAL A 71 -1.88 6.61 11.97
N ARG A 72 -1.03 7.60 12.33
CA ARG A 72 -1.03 8.23 13.65
C ARG A 72 -2.41 8.66 14.14
N ASP A 73 -3.17 9.33 13.29
CA ASP A 73 -4.46 9.93 13.64
C ASP A 73 -5.64 8.97 13.41
N GLU A 74 -5.38 7.79 12.83
CA GLU A 74 -6.37 6.84 12.34
C GLU A 74 -6.36 5.53 13.14
N TRP A 75 -5.46 5.42 14.12
CA TRP A 75 -5.41 4.31 15.08
C TRP A 75 -5.99 4.68 16.45
N THR A 76 -6.96 5.59 16.48
CA THR A 76 -7.73 5.95 17.69
C THR A 76 -8.77 4.87 18.02
N ASP A 77 -9.28 4.84 19.25
CA ASP A 77 -10.32 3.88 19.64
C ASP A 77 -11.59 4.04 18.78
N ASP A 78 -12.00 5.28 18.51
CA ASP A 78 -13.16 5.58 17.65
C ASP A 78 -12.95 5.07 16.21
N ALA A 79 -11.74 5.25 15.66
CA ALA A 79 -11.41 4.77 14.32
C ALA A 79 -11.38 3.24 14.25
N VAL A 80 -10.86 2.58 15.30
CA VAL A 80 -10.88 1.11 15.42
C VAL A 80 -12.32 0.58 15.52
N GLU A 81 -13.20 1.27 16.24
CA GLU A 81 -14.63 0.90 16.32
C GLU A 81 -15.33 1.07 14.96
N ALA A 82 -15.06 2.15 14.23
CA ALA A 82 -15.59 2.34 12.88
C ALA A 82 -15.11 1.24 11.92
N LEU A 83 -13.82 0.86 11.99
CA LEU A 83 -13.25 -0.25 11.22
C LEU A 83 -13.85 -1.60 11.63
N HIS A 84 -14.10 -1.82 12.92
CA HIS A 84 -14.79 -3.01 13.41
C HIS A 84 -16.16 -3.14 12.74
N HIS A 85 -16.98 -2.09 12.77
CA HIS A 85 -18.31 -2.10 12.15
C HIS A 85 -18.24 -2.39 10.64
N MET A 86 -17.27 -1.78 9.94
CA MET A 86 -17.04 -2.02 8.52
C MET A 86 -16.70 -3.49 8.23
N ILE A 87 -15.79 -4.09 9.00
CA ILE A 87 -15.37 -5.48 8.82
C ILE A 87 -16.52 -6.44 9.12
N VAL A 88 -17.30 -6.20 10.19
CA VAL A 88 -18.44 -7.05 10.57
C VAL A 88 -19.54 -6.99 9.51
N ALA A 89 -19.96 -5.79 9.10
CA ALA A 89 -20.98 -5.63 8.05
C ALA A 89 -20.56 -6.32 6.75
N ARG A 90 -19.31 -6.15 6.33
CA ARG A 90 -18.76 -6.77 5.13
C ARG A 90 -18.75 -8.30 5.20
N ARG A 91 -18.51 -8.86 6.39
CA ARG A 91 -18.48 -10.31 6.63
C ARG A 91 -19.87 -10.93 6.47
N GLU A 92 -20.92 -10.24 6.93
CA GLU A 92 -22.31 -10.67 6.85
C GLU A 92 -22.81 -10.67 5.39
N ASP A 93 -22.45 -9.66 4.60
CA ASP A 93 -22.92 -9.50 3.21
C ASP A 93 -22.40 -10.57 2.23
N ARG A 94 -21.22 -11.16 2.48
CA ARG A 94 -20.49 -11.93 1.45
C ARG A 94 -20.15 -13.37 1.81
N GLY A 95 -20.62 -13.91 2.93
CA GLY A 95 -20.44 -15.34 3.26
C GLY A 95 -18.97 -15.78 3.19
N CYS A 96 -18.12 -15.17 4.03
CA CYS A 96 -16.72 -15.50 4.35
C CYS A 96 -15.85 -16.15 3.23
N GLY A 97 -15.11 -15.30 2.50
CA GLY A 97 -13.76 -15.66 2.03
C GLY A 97 -12.74 -15.60 3.17
N GLU A 98 -11.49 -15.99 2.91
CA GLU A 98 -10.39 -15.96 3.88
C GLU A 98 -10.28 -14.60 4.61
N PRO A 99 -9.97 -14.56 5.93
CA PRO A 99 -9.82 -13.33 6.72
C PRO A 99 -8.93 -12.26 6.07
N SER A 100 -7.85 -12.70 5.41
CA SER A 100 -6.93 -11.82 4.68
C SER A 100 -7.57 -11.17 3.45
N LEU A 101 -8.45 -11.90 2.75
CA LEU A 101 -9.23 -11.36 1.63
C LEU A 101 -10.26 -10.35 2.13
N LEU A 102 -10.85 -10.59 3.30
CA LEU A 102 -11.77 -9.64 3.93
C LEU A 102 -11.07 -8.31 4.25
N LEU A 103 -9.93 -8.36 4.95
CA LEU A 103 -9.14 -7.15 5.26
C LEU A 103 -8.70 -6.41 4.00
N ARG A 104 -8.24 -7.14 2.96
CA ARG A 104 -7.87 -6.53 1.68
C ARG A 104 -9.05 -5.87 0.98
N ALA A 105 -10.23 -6.48 1.02
CA ALA A 105 -11.44 -5.91 0.44
C ALA A 105 -11.87 -4.64 1.18
N CYS A 106 -11.91 -4.66 2.51
CA CYS A 106 -12.21 -3.47 3.32
C CYS A 106 -11.18 -2.36 3.07
N ALA A 107 -9.89 -2.69 2.95
CA ALA A 107 -8.85 -1.71 2.64
C ALA A 107 -9.06 -1.07 1.27
N ALA A 108 -9.40 -1.86 0.24
CA ALA A 108 -9.69 -1.33 -1.09
C ALA A 108 -10.94 -0.43 -1.09
N GLU A 109 -11.98 -0.79 -0.32
CA GLU A 109 -13.18 0.04 -0.18
C GLU A 109 -12.90 1.34 0.57
N ALA A 110 -12.14 1.30 1.66
CA ALA A 110 -11.69 2.50 2.37
C ALA A 110 -10.84 3.40 1.45
N PHE A 111 -9.94 2.81 0.65
CA PHE A 111 -9.13 3.56 -0.30
C PHE A 111 -9.99 4.22 -1.38
N ALA A 112 -10.96 3.49 -1.96
CA ALA A 112 -11.87 4.02 -2.96
C ALA A 112 -12.82 5.11 -2.40
N ALA A 113 -13.11 5.06 -1.10
CA ALA A 113 -13.86 6.09 -0.38
C ALA A 113 -13.00 7.27 0.08
N ASP A 114 -11.73 7.35 -0.36
CA ASP A 114 -10.73 8.36 0.02
C ASP A 114 -10.43 8.40 1.54
N GLN A 115 -10.77 7.31 2.26
CA GLN A 115 -10.42 7.10 3.65
C GLN A 115 -9.03 6.46 3.74
N ILE A 116 -8.02 7.14 3.20
CA ILE A 116 -6.66 6.60 3.00
C ILE A 116 -6.02 6.14 4.32
N GLY A 117 -6.26 6.88 5.41
CA GLY A 117 -5.80 6.53 6.74
C GLY A 117 -6.34 5.19 7.24
N ARG A 118 -7.65 4.97 7.09
CA ARG A 118 -8.32 3.70 7.43
C ARG A 118 -7.82 2.54 6.55
N ALA A 119 -7.63 2.80 5.26
CA ALA A 119 -7.04 1.82 4.35
C ALA A 119 -5.63 1.41 4.82
N ALA A 120 -4.81 2.38 5.22
CA ALA A 120 -3.47 2.14 5.75
C ALA A 120 -3.49 1.30 7.04
N VAL A 121 -4.42 1.55 7.97
CA VAL A 121 -4.57 0.71 9.20
C VAL A 121 -4.89 -0.74 8.85
N LEU A 122 -5.80 -0.97 7.90
CA LEU A 122 -6.19 -2.32 7.48
C LEU A 122 -5.03 -3.05 6.78
N LEU A 123 -4.29 -2.35 5.92
CA LEU A 123 -3.12 -2.90 5.22
C LEU A 123 -1.94 -3.16 6.15
N ALA A 124 -1.70 -2.27 7.12
CA ALA A 124 -0.70 -2.47 8.17
C ALA A 124 -1.04 -3.68 9.05
N THR A 125 -2.32 -3.83 9.40
CA THR A 125 -2.82 -5.00 10.14
C THR A 125 -2.65 -6.28 9.32
N LEU A 126 -3.00 -6.25 8.04
CA LEU A 126 -2.80 -7.40 7.13
C LEU A 126 -1.31 -7.77 7.03
N HIS A 127 -0.42 -6.79 6.88
CA HIS A 127 1.02 -7.01 6.86
C HIS A 127 1.54 -7.61 8.17
N HIS A 128 1.01 -7.17 9.33
CA HIS A 128 1.37 -7.75 10.62
C HIS A 128 0.97 -9.24 10.72
N LEU A 129 -0.21 -9.59 10.22
CA LEU A 129 -0.75 -10.96 10.27
C LEU A 129 -0.11 -11.88 9.21
N GLN A 130 0.29 -11.30 8.08
CA GLN A 130 0.91 -11.99 6.95
C GLN A 130 2.19 -11.27 6.57
N ALA A 131 3.25 -11.58 7.32
CA ALA A 131 4.59 -11.19 6.92
C ALA A 131 4.87 -11.73 5.51
N ASP A 132 5.47 -10.89 4.66
CA ASP A 132 5.82 -11.16 3.25
C ASP A 132 4.69 -11.06 2.20
N ASP A 133 3.52 -10.50 2.53
CA ASP A 133 2.54 -10.11 1.50
C ASP A 133 2.97 -8.82 0.79
N ALA A 134 3.63 -8.96 -0.37
CA ALA A 134 4.10 -7.84 -1.18
C ALA A 134 2.95 -6.99 -1.75
N GLU A 135 1.74 -7.55 -1.93
CA GLU A 135 0.57 -6.80 -2.36
C GLU A 135 0.14 -5.84 -1.25
N ALA A 136 -0.06 -6.35 -0.03
CA ALA A 136 -0.43 -5.54 1.12
C ALA A 136 0.64 -4.47 1.43
N PHE A 137 1.91 -4.86 1.36
CA PHE A 137 3.01 -3.96 1.67
C PHE A 137 3.17 -2.84 0.63
N SER A 138 3.05 -3.17 -0.66
CA SER A 138 3.06 -2.15 -1.72
C SER A 138 1.82 -1.24 -1.70
N ALA A 139 0.66 -1.74 -1.28
CA ALA A 139 -0.53 -0.92 -1.09
C ALA A 139 -0.38 0.04 0.11
N LEU A 140 0.32 -0.38 1.17
CA LEU A 140 0.62 0.49 2.31
C LEU A 140 1.55 1.65 1.88
N ALA A 141 2.56 1.36 1.07
CA ALA A 141 3.41 2.38 0.46
C ALA A 141 2.62 3.37 -0.41
N LEU A 142 1.58 2.90 -1.11
CA LEU A 142 0.70 3.78 -1.89
C LEU A 142 -0.11 4.72 -0.99
N CYS A 143 -0.61 4.23 0.14
CA CYS A 143 -1.33 5.06 1.10
C CYS A 143 -0.44 6.20 1.62
N ALA A 144 0.83 5.91 1.91
CA ALA A 144 1.81 6.93 2.27
C ALA A 144 2.03 7.96 1.16
N ALA A 145 2.18 7.53 -0.09
CA ALA A 145 2.32 8.44 -1.22
C ALA A 145 1.08 9.34 -1.40
N ARG A 146 -0.13 8.78 -1.21
CA ARG A 146 -1.40 9.54 -1.26
C ARG A 146 -1.55 10.57 -0.15
N LEU A 147 -0.98 10.29 1.02
CA LEU A 147 -0.94 11.23 2.14
C LEU A 147 0.21 12.24 2.04
N GLY A 148 0.97 12.25 0.92
CA GLY A 148 2.11 13.14 0.71
C GLY A 148 3.35 12.77 1.55
N GLN A 149 3.34 11.62 2.22
CA GLN A 149 4.43 11.13 3.07
C GLN A 149 5.45 10.36 2.22
N PHE A 150 6.17 11.07 1.35
CA PHE A 150 7.01 10.45 0.32
C PHE A 150 8.23 9.71 0.86
N ASP A 151 8.78 10.13 2.00
CA ASP A 151 9.91 9.43 2.63
C ASP A 151 9.48 8.09 3.21
N GLU A 152 8.34 8.06 3.92
CA GLU A 152 7.72 6.82 4.40
C GLU A 152 7.30 5.93 3.23
N ALA A 153 6.69 6.49 2.18
CA ALA A 153 6.29 5.74 0.99
C ALA A 153 7.48 5.06 0.30
N LEU A 154 8.58 5.79 0.13
CA LEU A 154 9.80 5.28 -0.46
C LEU A 154 10.43 4.18 0.41
N LEU A 155 10.44 4.37 1.73
CA LEU A 155 10.93 3.36 2.67
C LEU A 155 10.11 2.07 2.55
N LEU A 156 8.78 2.16 2.66
CA LEU A 156 7.88 1.02 2.56
C LEU A 156 7.98 0.33 1.20
N ALA A 157 8.08 1.10 0.11
CA ALA A 157 8.26 0.55 -1.23
C ALA A 157 9.60 -0.20 -1.35
N ASN A 158 10.70 0.36 -0.85
CA ASN A 158 12.01 -0.29 -0.88
C ASN A 158 12.05 -1.58 -0.06
N GLU A 159 11.42 -1.61 1.11
CA GLU A 159 11.30 -2.84 1.90
C GLU A 159 10.44 -3.89 1.17
N CYS A 160 9.36 -3.49 0.51
CA CYS A 160 8.58 -4.39 -0.34
C CYS A 160 9.44 -4.97 -1.49
N LEU A 161 10.36 -4.19 -2.06
CA LEU A 161 11.26 -4.65 -3.12
C LEU A 161 12.32 -5.67 -2.67
N LYS A 162 12.56 -5.78 -1.35
CA LYS A 162 13.43 -6.82 -0.78
C LYS A 162 12.74 -8.18 -0.66
N LEU A 163 11.40 -8.20 -0.69
CA LEU A 163 10.65 -9.46 -0.67
C LEU A 163 10.92 -10.29 -1.94
N PRO A 164 10.90 -11.63 -1.86
CA PRO A 164 11.12 -12.49 -3.03
C PRO A 164 10.11 -12.23 -4.15
N GLN A 165 8.87 -11.90 -3.78
CA GLN A 165 7.81 -11.52 -4.70
C GLN A 165 7.97 -10.06 -5.11
N LYS A 166 8.72 -9.81 -6.18
CA LYS A 166 8.87 -8.47 -6.77
C LYS A 166 7.54 -7.95 -7.30
N HIS A 167 6.96 -6.99 -6.60
CA HIS A 167 5.68 -6.39 -6.98
C HIS A 167 5.88 -5.13 -7.85
N PRO A 168 5.29 -5.04 -9.07
CA PRO A 168 5.53 -3.90 -9.95
C PRO A 168 4.99 -2.58 -9.39
N ARG A 169 3.95 -2.62 -8.54
CA ARG A 169 3.44 -1.42 -7.85
C ARG A 169 4.54 -0.77 -6.98
N ALA A 170 5.32 -1.56 -6.25
CA ALA A 170 6.38 -1.04 -5.39
C ALA A 170 7.47 -0.30 -6.20
N TYR A 171 7.84 -0.82 -7.37
CA TYR A 171 8.73 -0.10 -8.29
C TYR A 171 8.15 1.22 -8.79
N CYS A 172 6.85 1.25 -9.09
CA CYS A 172 6.19 2.48 -9.55
C CYS A 172 6.14 3.53 -8.44
N ILE A 173 5.80 3.13 -7.21
CA ILE A 173 5.76 4.02 -6.05
C ILE A 173 7.16 4.55 -5.73
N ALA A 174 8.16 3.66 -5.64
CA ALA A 174 9.53 4.09 -5.37
C ALA A 174 10.04 5.05 -6.46
N GLY A 175 9.77 4.75 -7.73
CA GLY A 175 10.14 5.62 -8.84
C GLY A 175 9.44 6.97 -8.82
N PHE A 176 8.16 7.00 -8.44
CA PHE A 176 7.41 8.23 -8.21
C PHE A 176 7.98 9.05 -7.05
N CYS A 177 8.27 8.44 -5.90
CA CYS A 177 8.85 9.14 -4.76
C CYS A 177 10.26 9.69 -5.06
N GLU A 178 11.09 8.96 -5.81
CA GLU A 178 12.40 9.46 -6.26
C GLU A 178 12.25 10.64 -7.23
N LEU A 179 11.19 10.69 -8.05
CA LEU A 179 10.89 11.83 -8.90
C LEU A 179 10.53 13.06 -8.07
N GLU A 180 9.66 12.92 -7.07
CA GLU A 180 9.31 13.99 -6.13
C GLU A 180 10.53 14.50 -5.34
N ARG A 181 11.51 13.62 -5.08
CA ARG A 181 12.81 14.01 -4.48
C ARG A 181 13.81 14.63 -5.48
N GLY A 182 13.42 14.80 -6.75
CA GLY A 182 14.27 15.33 -7.82
C GLY A 182 15.31 14.36 -8.39
N ASN A 183 15.31 13.09 -7.96
CA ASN A 183 16.25 12.07 -8.40
C ASN A 183 15.77 11.34 -9.66
N ARG A 184 15.78 12.06 -10.78
CA ARG A 184 15.23 11.61 -12.07
C ARG A 184 15.86 10.32 -12.58
N LYS A 185 17.16 10.12 -12.35
CA LYS A 185 17.88 8.92 -12.78
C LYS A 185 17.38 7.68 -12.04
N ALA A 186 17.21 7.77 -10.72
CA ALA A 186 16.66 6.68 -9.94
C ALA A 186 15.20 6.41 -10.31
N ALA A 187 14.39 7.46 -10.44
CA ALA A 187 13.00 7.38 -10.88
C ALA A 187 12.86 6.62 -12.21
N GLN A 188 13.61 7.03 -13.24
CA GLN A 188 13.58 6.40 -14.55
C GLN A 188 13.97 4.92 -14.49
N SER A 189 15.01 4.58 -13.72
CA SER A 189 15.46 3.20 -13.54
C SER A 189 14.39 2.33 -12.89
N LEU A 190 13.80 2.79 -11.78
CA LEU A 190 12.77 2.06 -11.03
C LEU A 190 11.51 1.86 -11.87
N LEU A 191 11.02 2.91 -12.52
CA LEU A 191 9.84 2.85 -13.38
C LEU A 191 10.05 1.93 -14.59
N ALA A 192 11.25 1.94 -15.19
CA ALA A 192 11.57 1.05 -16.29
C ALA A 192 11.59 -0.44 -15.86
N VAL A 193 12.08 -0.73 -14.66
CA VAL A 193 12.03 -2.09 -14.09
C VAL A 193 10.59 -2.50 -13.79
N GLY A 194 9.80 -1.63 -13.14
CA GLY A 194 8.39 -1.87 -12.84
C GLY A 194 7.58 -2.16 -14.11
N ALA A 195 7.74 -1.34 -15.15
CA ALA A 195 7.12 -1.53 -16.45
C ALA A 195 7.53 -2.85 -17.11
N ARG A 196 8.79 -3.25 -17.01
CA ARG A 196 9.27 -4.53 -17.56
C ARG A 196 8.61 -5.73 -16.88
N ILE A 197 8.49 -5.69 -15.55
CA ILE A 197 7.83 -6.75 -14.77
C ILE A 197 6.34 -6.81 -15.11
N ALA A 198 5.67 -5.66 -15.20
CA ALA A 198 4.25 -5.58 -15.49
C ALA A 198 3.89 -6.00 -16.93
N ARG A 199 4.79 -5.79 -17.91
CA ARG A 199 4.53 -6.08 -19.33
C ARG A 199 4.07 -7.50 -19.63
N GLY A 200 4.58 -8.49 -18.90
CA GLY A 200 4.23 -9.90 -19.10
C GLY A 200 3.01 -10.38 -18.33
N ARG A 201 2.34 -9.48 -17.57
CA ARG A 201 1.30 -9.85 -16.59
C ARG A 201 0.09 -8.93 -16.74
N PRO A 202 -1.01 -9.42 -17.37
CA PRO A 202 -2.22 -8.63 -17.59
C PRO A 202 -2.80 -8.02 -16.32
N ASP A 203 -2.65 -8.72 -15.18
CA ASP A 203 -3.11 -8.26 -13.86
C ASP A 203 -2.47 -6.94 -13.42
N PHE A 204 -1.30 -6.60 -13.98
CA PHE A 204 -0.54 -5.38 -13.69
C PHE A 204 -0.60 -4.35 -14.82
N ALA A 205 -1.60 -4.43 -15.70
CA ALA A 205 -1.77 -3.47 -16.79
C ALA A 205 -1.85 -2.01 -16.30
N GLU A 206 -2.51 -1.76 -15.16
CA GLU A 206 -2.58 -0.39 -14.59
C GLU A 206 -1.21 0.10 -14.11
N MET A 207 -0.42 -0.76 -13.45
CA MET A 207 0.95 -0.42 -13.04
C MET A 207 1.85 -0.15 -14.25
N LEU A 208 1.66 -0.89 -15.34
CA LEU A 208 2.35 -0.61 -16.60
C LEU A 208 1.98 0.77 -17.14
N ARG A 209 0.68 1.10 -17.17
CA ARG A 209 0.20 2.42 -17.62
C ARG A 209 0.74 3.55 -16.74
N ALA A 210 0.71 3.37 -15.42
CA ALA A 210 1.26 4.33 -14.45
C ALA A 210 2.74 4.58 -14.71
N ALA A 211 3.55 3.50 -14.80
CA ALA A 211 4.98 3.60 -15.07
C ALA A 211 5.28 4.29 -16.40
N GLN A 212 4.56 3.93 -17.47
CA GLN A 212 4.73 4.53 -18.80
C GLN A 212 4.36 6.01 -18.81
N ARG A 213 3.30 6.40 -18.09
CA ARG A 213 2.88 7.80 -17.99
C ARG A 213 3.96 8.65 -17.33
N VAL A 214 4.49 8.21 -16.19
CA VAL A 214 5.56 8.94 -15.50
C VAL A 214 6.84 8.98 -16.33
N LEU A 215 7.21 7.88 -17.00
CA LEU A 215 8.36 7.84 -17.91
C LEU A 215 8.21 8.80 -19.10
N LEU A 216 6.99 8.97 -19.62
CA LEU A 216 6.69 9.91 -20.69
C LEU A 216 6.86 11.36 -20.21
N ILE A 217 6.34 11.67 -19.02
CA ILE A 217 6.49 12.98 -18.41
C ILE A 217 7.97 13.30 -18.20
N LEU A 218 8.74 12.34 -17.64
CA LEU A 218 10.19 12.46 -17.47
C LEU A 218 10.96 12.72 -18.77
N HIS A 219 10.44 12.31 -19.93
CA HIS A 219 11.07 12.50 -21.23
C HIS A 219 10.80 13.89 -21.83
N PHE A 220 9.64 14.47 -21.55
CA PHE A 220 9.21 15.77 -22.09
C PHE A 220 9.41 16.95 -21.13
N ALA A 221 9.76 16.68 -19.88
CA ALA A 221 10.09 17.65 -18.84
C ALA A 221 11.59 17.95 -18.77
#